data_AF-A0A7R8UCG0-F1
#
_entry.id   AF-A0A7R8UCG0-F1
#
_cell.length_a   1.000
_cell.length_b   1.000
_cell.length_c   1.000
_cell.angle_alpha   90.00
_cell.angle_beta   90.00
_cell.angle_gamma   90.00
#
_symmetry.space_group_name_H-M   'P 1'
#
loop_
_entity.id
_entity.type
_entity.pdbx_description
1 polymer ?
#
loop_
_entity_poly.entity_id
_entity_poly.type
_entity_poly.pdbx_seq_one_letter_code
_entity_poly.pdbx_strand_id
1 'polypeptide(L)'
;MSWVQSAVNSPLPSGAVVGGQDSDGTVIYVGRAYHSGDLLPAKIIPQKQAAYVSYNGYEVFVQNYEVLCGDNYMWVSSGYGQVPEGSVPGGRSSDGECLYVPYDGQERNFQNYEVLVQKPEEDCCSCCCCC
;
A
#
# COMPACT_ATOMS: atom_id res chain seq x y z
N MET A 1 6.74 -8.91 -5.53
CA MET A 1 5.50 -8.26 -5.07
C MET A 1 4.34 -9.26 -5.09
N SER A 2 3.62 -9.43 -3.97
CA SER A 2 2.43 -10.31 -3.90
C SER A 2 1.32 -9.70 -3.04
N TRP A 3 0.08 -9.75 -3.52
CA TRP A 3 -1.12 -9.43 -2.75
C TRP A 3 -1.72 -10.72 -2.17
N VAL A 4 -1.89 -10.77 -0.84
CA VAL A 4 -2.35 -11.97 -0.13
C VAL A 4 -3.72 -11.71 0.49
N GLN A 5 -4.72 -12.51 0.12
CA GLN A 5 -6.07 -12.44 0.67
C GLN A 5 -6.07 -12.67 2.18
N SER A 6 -6.79 -11.83 2.91
CA SER A 6 -6.93 -11.88 4.37
C SER A 6 -8.24 -11.22 4.83
N ALA A 7 -8.46 -11.23 6.15
CA ALA A 7 -9.63 -10.64 6.79
C ALA A 7 -9.30 -10.10 8.18
N VAL A 8 -10.13 -9.21 8.71
CA VAL A 8 -9.92 -8.52 10.02
C VAL A 8 -9.68 -9.43 11.22
N ASN A 9 -10.10 -10.69 11.14
CA ASN A 9 -9.93 -11.71 12.18
C ASN A 9 -8.92 -12.80 11.83
N SER A 10 -8.18 -12.63 10.73
CA SER A 10 -7.13 -13.56 10.31
C SER A 10 -5.77 -13.09 10.79
N PRO A 11 -4.83 -14.01 11.07
CA PRO A 11 -3.43 -13.65 11.30
C PRO A 11 -2.87 -12.83 10.13
N LEU A 12 -2.04 -11.84 10.44
CA LEU A 12 -1.32 -11.08 9.41
C LEU A 12 -0.33 -12.01 8.69
N PRO A 13 -0.30 -12.03 7.34
CA PRO A 13 0.65 -12.86 6.59
C PRO A 13 2.10 -12.43 6.82
N SER A 14 3.03 -13.39 6.70
CA SER A 14 4.47 -13.11 6.80
C SER A 14 4.94 -12.14 5.70
N GLY A 15 5.81 -11.20 6.06
CA GLY A 15 6.34 -10.22 5.12
C GLY A 15 5.34 -9.13 4.73
N ALA A 16 4.29 -8.91 5.54
CA ALA A 16 3.38 -7.78 5.35
C ALA A 16 4.12 -6.43 5.43
N VAL A 17 3.86 -5.57 4.46
CA VAL A 17 4.54 -4.28 4.34
C VAL A 17 3.93 -3.26 5.30
N VAL A 18 4.76 -2.67 6.16
CA VAL A 18 4.36 -1.60 7.08
C VAL A 18 4.04 -0.33 6.30
N GLY A 19 2.83 0.18 6.52
CA GLY A 19 2.28 1.38 5.90
C GLY A 19 2.60 2.68 6.63
N GLY A 20 3.04 2.60 7.89
CA GLY A 20 3.24 3.73 8.78
C GLY A 20 2.63 3.47 10.15
N GLN A 21 2.15 4.54 10.81
CA GLN A 21 1.46 4.46 12.09
C GLN A 21 0.15 5.26 12.05
N ASP A 22 -0.86 4.80 12.76
CA ASP A 22 -2.09 5.55 13.02
C ASP A 22 -1.82 6.66 14.05
N SER A 23 -2.77 7.58 14.21
CA SER A 23 -2.71 8.74 15.11
C SER A 23 -2.39 8.41 16.58
N ASP A 24 -2.69 7.19 17.03
CA ASP A 24 -2.40 6.68 18.37
C ASP A 24 -1.09 5.87 18.46
N GLY A 25 -0.29 5.85 17.40
CA GLY A 25 0.97 5.11 17.30
C GLY A 25 0.80 3.64 16.89
N THR A 26 -0.43 3.18 16.66
CA THR A 26 -0.70 1.80 16.20
C THR A 26 -0.09 1.57 14.82
N VAL A 27 0.68 0.49 14.63
CA VAL A 27 1.26 0.15 13.33
C VAL A 27 0.15 -0.20 12.34
N ILE A 28 0.21 0.41 11.14
CA ILE A 28 -0.68 0.09 10.02
C ILE A 28 0.07 -0.66 8.93
N TYR A 29 -0.65 -1.48 8.17
CA TYR A 29 -0.12 -2.26 7.05
C TYR A 29 -0.80 -1.88 5.76
N VAL A 30 -0.05 -2.01 4.66
CA VAL A 30 -0.53 -1.71 3.32
C VAL A 30 -1.48 -2.82 2.85
N GLY A 31 -2.71 -2.43 2.54
CA GLY A 31 -3.71 -3.31 1.97
C GLY A 31 -4.43 -2.70 0.79
N ARG A 32 -5.38 -3.47 0.27
CA ARG A 32 -6.42 -3.01 -0.66
C ARG A 32 -7.68 -3.84 -0.51
N ALA A 33 -8.84 -3.30 -0.85
CA ALA A 33 -10.10 -4.03 -0.79
C ALA A 33 -11.08 -3.54 -1.85
N TYR A 34 -11.99 -4.42 -2.26
CA TYR A 34 -13.10 -4.02 -3.11
C TYR A 34 -14.17 -3.29 -2.30
N HIS A 35 -14.58 -2.12 -2.78
CA HIS A 35 -15.72 -1.39 -2.24
C HIS A 35 -16.44 -0.65 -3.37
N SER A 36 -17.76 -0.83 -3.47
CA SER A 36 -18.60 -0.17 -4.48
C SER A 36 -18.12 -0.32 -5.94
N GLY A 37 -17.51 -1.46 -6.27
CA GLY A 37 -17.00 -1.77 -7.62
C GLY A 37 -15.56 -1.32 -7.88
N ASP A 38 -14.99 -0.51 -6.99
CA ASP A 38 -13.60 -0.08 -7.05
C ASP A 38 -12.71 -0.99 -6.21
N LEU A 39 -11.47 -1.20 -6.65
CA LEU A 39 -10.42 -1.77 -5.82
C LEU A 39 -9.63 -0.61 -5.20
N LEU A 40 -9.76 -0.39 -3.91
CA LEU A 40 -9.24 0.79 -3.23
C LEU A 40 -8.07 0.41 -2.31
N PRO A 41 -7.02 1.25 -2.19
CA PRO A 41 -6.02 1.12 -1.15
C PRO A 41 -6.69 1.08 0.23
N ALA A 42 -6.16 0.26 1.13
CA ALA A 42 -6.69 0.07 2.47
C ALA A 42 -5.58 0.22 3.53
N LYS A 43 -5.92 0.85 4.65
CA LYS A 43 -5.13 0.75 5.88
C LYS A 43 -5.59 -0.47 6.67
N ILE A 44 -4.67 -1.36 7.02
CA ILE A 44 -4.95 -2.55 7.83
C ILE A 44 -4.36 -2.36 9.22
N ILE A 45 -5.17 -2.61 10.25
CA ILE A 45 -4.83 -2.38 11.65
C ILE A 45 -5.10 -3.66 12.46
N PRO A 46 -4.17 -4.63 12.47
CA PRO A 46 -4.38 -5.93 13.11
C PRO A 46 -4.69 -5.84 14.61
N GLN A 47 -4.03 -4.90 15.31
CA GLN A 47 -4.24 -4.68 16.75
C GLN A 47 -5.67 -4.24 17.10
N LYS A 48 -6.36 -3.57 16.15
CA LYS A 48 -7.74 -3.13 16.30
C LYS A 48 -8.73 -4.07 15.59
N GLN A 49 -8.25 -5.15 14.97
CA GLN A 49 -9.05 -6.03 14.11
C GLN A 49 -9.89 -5.25 13.11
N ALA A 50 -9.25 -4.29 12.44
CA ALA A 50 -9.93 -3.36 11.55
C ALA A 50 -9.14 -3.13 10.27
N ALA A 51 -9.87 -2.89 9.18
CA ALA A 51 -9.31 -2.41 7.92
C ALA A 51 -10.28 -1.39 7.33
N TYR A 52 -9.73 -0.35 6.70
CA TYR A 52 -10.52 0.74 6.12
C TYR A 52 -10.01 1.12 4.74
N VAL A 53 -10.94 1.41 3.84
CA VAL A 53 -10.67 2.08 2.55
C VAL A 53 -11.22 3.50 2.60
N SER A 54 -10.58 4.42 1.90
CA SER A 54 -11.12 5.77 1.70
C SER A 54 -12.09 5.76 0.52
N TYR A 55 -13.35 6.13 0.76
CA TYR A 55 -14.38 6.19 -0.28
C TYR A 55 -15.30 7.40 -0.04
N ASN A 56 -15.47 8.23 -1.08
CA ASN A 56 -16.27 9.46 -1.04
C ASN A 56 -15.94 10.40 0.14
N GLY A 57 -14.66 10.49 0.52
CA GLY A 57 -14.17 11.35 1.62
C GLY A 57 -14.42 10.79 3.02
N TYR A 58 -14.80 9.52 3.14
CA TYR A 58 -14.99 8.83 4.41
C TYR A 58 -14.18 7.54 4.47
N GLU A 59 -13.79 7.15 5.68
CA GLU A 59 -13.23 5.83 5.93
C GLU A 59 -14.35 4.79 6.03
N VAL A 60 -14.30 3.79 5.17
CA VAL A 60 -15.27 2.69 5.16
C VAL A 60 -14.61 1.42 5.66
N PHE A 61 -15.19 0.83 6.70
CA PHE A 61 -14.74 -0.45 7.24
C PHE A 61 -14.93 -1.59 6.21
N VAL A 62 -13.89 -2.41 6.05
CA VAL A 62 -13.89 -3.59 5.17
C VAL A 62 -13.48 -4.84 5.94
N GLN A 63 -14.22 -5.93 5.74
CA GLN A 63 -13.95 -7.20 6.42
C GLN A 63 -12.89 -8.04 5.71
N ASN A 64 -12.97 -8.11 4.38
CA ASN A 64 -12.09 -8.88 3.52
C ASN A 64 -11.24 -7.93 2.69
N TYR A 65 -9.96 -8.24 2.56
CA TYR A 65 -8.98 -7.39 1.91
C TYR A 65 -7.78 -8.21 1.44
N GLU A 66 -6.89 -7.58 0.71
CA GLU A 66 -5.57 -8.11 0.37
C GLU A 66 -4.50 -7.33 1.12
N VAL A 67 -3.49 -8.02 1.62
CA VAL A 67 -2.30 -7.43 2.25
C VAL A 67 -1.17 -7.43 1.25
N LEU A 68 -0.44 -6.32 1.13
CA LEU A 68 0.79 -6.30 0.35
C LEU A 68 1.89 -7.03 1.14
N CYS A 69 2.52 -8.02 0.52
CA CYS A 69 3.63 -8.77 1.08
C CYS A 69 4.88 -8.72 0.20
N GLY A 70 6.03 -8.81 0.84
CA GLY A 70 7.36 -8.92 0.23
C GLY A 70 8.36 -7.91 0.81
N ASP A 71 9.57 -7.95 0.25
CA ASP A 71 10.68 -7.08 0.64
C ASP A 71 10.97 -6.01 -0.43
N ASN A 72 11.97 -5.17 -0.16
CA ASN A 72 12.50 -4.16 -1.11
C ASN A 72 11.54 -3.02 -1.47
N TYR A 73 10.64 -2.64 -0.57
CA TYR A 73 9.84 -1.42 -0.73
C TYR A 73 10.46 -0.24 0.01
N MET A 74 10.29 0.95 -0.55
CA MET A 74 10.64 2.21 0.12
C MET A 74 9.60 3.29 -0.17
N TRP A 75 9.44 4.19 0.79
CA TRP A 75 8.65 5.39 0.62
C TRP A 75 9.50 6.44 -0.11
N VAL A 76 8.97 6.95 -1.21
CA VAL A 76 9.60 8.00 -1.99
C VAL A 76 8.71 9.23 -1.92
N SER A 77 9.25 10.33 -1.41
CA SER A 77 8.56 11.62 -1.43
C SER A 77 8.35 12.05 -2.88
N SER A 78 7.10 12.36 -3.22
CA SER A 78 6.70 12.85 -4.53
C SER A 78 5.83 14.11 -4.39
N GLY A 79 5.54 14.77 -5.51
CA GLY A 79 4.68 15.93 -5.53
C GLY A 79 4.23 16.31 -6.93
N TYR A 80 3.30 17.27 -7.00
CA TYR A 80 2.72 17.82 -8.22
C TYR A 80 2.15 16.76 -9.18
N GLY A 81 1.55 15.71 -8.61
CA GLY A 81 0.96 14.60 -9.38
C GLY A 81 2.00 13.69 -10.06
N GLN A 82 3.28 13.83 -9.75
CA GLN A 82 4.31 12.94 -10.26
C GLN A 82 4.20 11.57 -9.60
N VAL A 83 4.21 10.53 -10.42
CA VAL A 83 4.27 9.14 -9.95
C VAL A 83 5.67 8.63 -10.22
N PRO A 84 6.47 8.32 -9.18
CA PRO A 84 7.80 7.77 -9.37
C PRO A 84 7.77 6.43 -10.11
N GLU A 85 8.84 6.13 -10.85
CA GLU A 85 9.05 4.81 -11.46
C GLU A 85 9.11 3.72 -10.37
N GLY A 86 8.52 2.55 -10.63
CA GLY A 86 8.41 1.47 -9.66
C GLY A 86 7.31 1.67 -8.60
N SER A 87 6.46 2.69 -8.74
CA SER A 87 5.32 2.90 -7.85
C SER A 87 4.42 1.66 -7.76
N VAL A 88 3.97 1.37 -6.55
CA VAL A 88 3.11 0.24 -6.26
C VAL A 88 1.65 0.66 -6.44
N PRO A 89 0.92 0.13 -7.45
CA PRO A 89 -0.51 0.38 -7.58
C PRO A 89 -1.24 -0.29 -6.42
N GLY A 90 -1.92 0.52 -5.62
CA GLY A 90 -2.75 0.07 -4.50
C GLY A 90 -4.17 -0.29 -4.90
N GLY A 91 -4.61 0.12 -6.09
CA GLY A 91 -5.99 -0.11 -6.51
C GLY A 91 -6.29 0.35 -7.94
N ARG A 92 -7.55 0.17 -8.34
CA ARG A 92 -8.09 0.68 -9.60
C ARG A 92 -9.55 1.10 -9.40
N SER A 93 -9.91 2.29 -9.85
CA SER A 93 -11.30 2.73 -9.91
C SER A 93 -12.06 1.99 -11.02
N SER A 94 -13.38 2.01 -10.94
CA SER A 94 -14.32 1.47 -11.93
C SER A 94 -14.21 2.17 -13.29
N ASP A 95 -13.77 3.44 -13.30
CA ASP A 95 -13.42 4.18 -14.53
C ASP A 95 -12.05 3.79 -15.10
N GLY A 96 -11.31 2.94 -14.38
CA GLY A 96 -10.06 2.34 -14.83
C GLY A 96 -8.80 3.10 -14.41
N GLU A 97 -8.92 4.15 -13.58
CA GLU A 97 -7.78 4.91 -13.06
C GLU A 97 -7.05 4.13 -11.98
N CYS A 98 -5.72 4.09 -12.03
CA CYS A 98 -4.91 3.44 -11.01
C CYS A 98 -4.84 4.33 -9.75
N LEU A 99 -5.08 3.72 -8.60
CA LEU A 99 -4.90 4.34 -7.29
C LEU A 99 -3.57 3.86 -6.70
N TYR A 100 -2.81 4.78 -6.12
CA TYR A 100 -1.50 4.51 -5.52
C TYR A 100 -1.61 4.43 -4.00
N VAL A 101 -0.68 3.73 -3.35
CA VAL A 101 -0.65 3.61 -1.88
C VAL A 101 0.03 4.85 -1.28
N PRO A 102 -0.70 5.67 -0.49
CA PRO A 102 -0.10 6.78 0.26
C PRO A 102 0.52 6.30 1.57
N TYR A 103 1.56 7.01 2.02
CA TYR A 103 2.21 6.76 3.32
C TYR A 103 1.49 7.42 4.50
N ASP A 104 1.65 6.85 5.70
CA ASP A 104 1.25 7.43 6.99
C ASP A 104 -0.26 7.56 7.24
N GLY A 105 -1.07 6.92 6.41
CA GLY A 105 -2.49 6.68 6.69
C GLY A 105 -3.36 7.94 6.81
N GLN A 106 -2.86 9.14 6.45
CA GLN A 106 -3.65 10.37 6.45
C GLN A 106 -4.03 10.79 5.04
N GLU A 107 -5.33 10.82 4.76
CA GLU A 107 -5.87 11.56 3.60
C GLU A 107 -5.67 13.05 3.83
N ARG A 108 -4.67 13.61 3.17
CA ARG A 108 -4.48 15.06 3.10
C ARG A 108 -4.34 15.45 1.63
N ASN A 109 -5.16 16.42 1.20
CA ASN A 109 -5.01 17.06 -0.10
C ASN A 109 -3.72 17.88 -0.06
N PHE A 110 -2.62 17.27 -0.48
CA PHE A 110 -1.33 17.92 -0.56
C PHE A 110 -0.83 17.92 -1.99
N GLN A 111 -0.17 19.01 -2.35
CA GLN A 111 0.66 19.05 -3.55
C GLN A 111 1.85 18.07 -3.44
N ASN A 112 2.19 17.59 -2.24
CA ASN A 112 3.29 16.66 -1.96
C ASN A 112 2.77 15.43 -1.20
N TYR A 113 3.05 14.23 -1.71
CA TYR A 113 2.62 12.96 -1.13
C TYR A 113 3.73 11.92 -1.28
N GLU A 114 3.80 10.95 -0.38
CA GLU A 114 4.77 9.86 -0.50
C GLU A 114 4.08 8.63 -1.09
N VAL A 115 4.76 7.98 -2.04
CA VAL A 115 4.26 6.79 -2.73
C VAL A 115 5.14 5.61 -2.37
N LEU A 116 4.51 4.47 -2.11
CA LEU A 116 5.25 3.23 -1.96
C LEU A 116 5.82 2.82 -3.31
N VAL A 117 7.13 2.64 -3.38
CA VAL A 117 7.85 2.22 -4.59
C VAL A 117 8.53 0.89 -4.29
N GLN A 118 8.41 -0.06 -5.22
CA GLN A 118 9.22 -1.27 -5.22
C GLN A 118 10.58 -0.93 -5.85
N LYS A 119 11.67 -1.17 -5.12
CA LYS A 119 13.00 -1.06 -5.71
C LYS A 119 13.14 -2.12 -6.81
N PRO A 120 13.72 -1.78 -7.98
CA PRO A 120 14.15 -2.81 -8.92
C PRO A 120 15.13 -3.75 -8.19
N GLU A 121 14.95 -5.07 -8.36
CA GLU A 121 16.00 -6.02 -7.98
C GLU A 121 17.28 -5.59 -8.70
N GLU A 122 18.37 -5.41 -7.97
CA GLU A 122 19.65 -5.08 -8.58
C GLU A 122 19.93 -6.06 -9.72
N ASP A 123 20.28 -5.54 -10.90
CA ASP A 123 20.63 -6.31 -12.08
C ASP A 123 21.59 -7.45 -11.70
N CYS A 124 21.05 -8.65 -11.51
CA CYS A 124 21.84 -9.86 -11.42
C CYS A 124 22.29 -10.23 -12.85
N CYS A 125 23.21 -9.45 -13.41
CA CYS A 125 23.95 -9.78 -14.64
C CYS A 125 25.30 -9.04 -14.70
N SER A 126 26.31 -9.53 -13.98
CA SER A 126 27.46 -10.22 -14.60
C SER A 126 28.58 -10.40 -13.58
N CYS A 127 28.68 -11.63 -13.06
CA CYS A 127 29.97 -12.16 -12.65
C CYS A 127 30.79 -12.35 -13.94
N CYS A 128 31.73 -11.45 -14.22
CA CYS A 128 32.84 -11.69 -15.14
C CYS A 128 34.06 -10.90 -14.65
N CYS A 129 34.98 -11.63 -14.02
CA CYS A 129 36.43 -11.44 -14.05
C CYS A 129 36.96 -10.00 -14.17
N CYS A 130 37.50 -9.48 -13.07
CA CYS A 130 38.80 -8.82 -13.14
C CYS A 130 39.70 -9.42 -12.06
N CYS A 131 40.79 -10.02 -12.54
CA CYS A 131 41.97 -10.45 -11.80
C CYS A 131 42.59 -9.32 -10.98
#